data_AF-A0A847JE32-F1
#
_entry.id   AF-A0A847JE32-F1
#
_cell.length_a   1.000
_cell.length_b   1.000
_cell.length_c   1.000
_cell.angle_alpha   90.00
_cell.angle_beta   90.00
_cell.angle_gamma   90.00
#
_symmetry.space_group_name_H-M   'P 1'
#
loop_
_entity.id
_entity.type
_entity.pdbx_description
1 polymer ?
#
loop_
_entity_poly.entity_id
_entity_poly.type
_entity_poly.pdbx_seq_one_letter_code
_entity_poly.pdbx_strand_id
1 'polypeptide(L)'
;MSKTILMLVGDFVEDYEAMVPFQTLLAVGHTVHAVCPGKAAGDSVATSIHDFEGQQTYSEKRGHNFAINAAFPTSAADYDALVIPGGRAPEYLRLDA
;
A
#
# COMPACT_ATOMS: atom_id res chain seq x y z
N MET A 1 16.44 -17.01 -1.36
CA MET A 1 16.08 -16.62 -2.74
C MET A 1 15.31 -15.31 -2.67
N SER A 2 15.53 -14.41 -3.62
CA SER A 2 14.67 -13.22 -3.78
C SER A 2 13.24 -13.65 -4.15
N LYS A 3 12.26 -12.81 -3.80
CA LYS A 3 10.83 -13.06 -3.96
C LYS A 3 10.19 -11.83 -4.60
N THR A 4 9.18 -12.04 -5.42
CA THR A 4 8.40 -10.95 -6.02
C THR A 4 7.09 -10.80 -5.26
N ILE A 5 6.84 -9.62 -4.73
CA ILE A 5 5.76 -9.36 -3.78
C ILE A 5 4.85 -8.28 -4.35
N LEU A 6 3.54 -8.54 -4.35
CA LEU A 6 2.52 -7.56 -4.69
C LEU A 6 2.14 -6.80 -3.44
N MET A 7 2.10 -5.47 -3.50
CA MET A 7 1.52 -4.62 -2.47
C MET A 7 0.32 -3.87 -3.06
N LEU A 8 -0.87 -4.16 -2.56
CA LEU A 8 -2.09 -3.50 -3.00
C LEU A 8 -2.37 -2.28 -2.12
N VAL A 9 -2.20 -1.09 -2.68
CA VAL A 9 -2.44 0.19 -2.01
C VAL A 9 -3.58 0.96 -2.65
N GLY A 10 -4.00 2.05 -2.01
CA GLY A 10 -4.97 2.99 -2.53
C GLY A 10 -4.88 4.33 -1.82
N ASP A 11 -5.61 5.34 -2.30
CA ASP A 11 -5.79 6.60 -1.58
C ASP A 11 -6.26 6.39 -0.14
N PHE A 12 -5.64 7.12 0.79
CA PHE A 12 -5.78 7.04 2.24
C PHE A 12 -5.42 5.68 2.84
N VAL A 13 -4.49 4.95 2.21
CA VAL A 13 -3.72 3.87 2.86
C VAL A 13 -2.93 4.43 4.04
N GLU A 14 -2.74 3.67 5.11
CA GLU A 14 -1.97 4.15 6.28
C GLU A 14 -0.47 4.31 5.91
N ASP A 15 0.13 5.45 6.27
CA ASP A 15 1.45 5.91 5.83
C ASP A 15 2.58 4.94 6.25
N TYR A 16 2.57 4.49 7.50
CA TYR A 16 3.50 3.49 8.00
C TYR A 16 3.20 2.11 7.44
N GLU A 17 1.93 1.72 7.40
CA GLU A 17 1.56 0.38 6.91
C GLU A 17 1.88 0.19 5.43
N ALA A 18 1.95 1.27 4.64
CA ALA A 18 2.46 1.24 3.27
C ALA A 18 3.99 1.30 3.24
N MET A 19 4.61 2.33 3.82
CA MET A 19 6.03 2.61 3.60
C MET A 19 6.96 1.64 4.33
N VAL A 20 6.63 1.25 5.57
CA VAL A 20 7.51 0.39 6.38
C VAL A 20 7.65 -1.00 5.76
N PRO A 21 6.57 -1.73 5.40
CA PRO A 21 6.71 -3.01 4.74
C PRO A 21 7.37 -2.89 3.37
N PHE A 22 7.05 -1.83 2.60
CA PHE A 22 7.63 -1.61 1.28
C PHE A 22 9.16 -1.52 1.36
N GLN A 23 9.68 -0.63 2.20
CA GLN A 23 11.13 -0.45 2.34
C GLN A 23 11.81 -1.64 3.02
N THR A 24 11.16 -2.26 4.00
CA THR A 24 11.75 -3.42 4.72
C THR A 24 11.94 -4.60 3.77
N LEU A 25 10.93 -4.90 2.93
CA LEU A 25 11.00 -6.00 1.96
C LEU A 25 12.05 -5.73 0.88
N LEU A 26 12.16 -4.48 0.41
CA LEU A 26 13.23 -4.07 -0.50
C LEU A 26 14.62 -4.24 0.16
N ALA A 27 14.76 -3.80 1.42
CA ALA A 27 16.03 -3.84 2.15
C ALA A 27 16.56 -5.26 2.36
N VAL A 28 15.67 -6.26 2.50
CA VAL A 28 16.06 -7.68 2.61
C VAL A 28 16.17 -8.39 1.25
N GLY A 29 16.11 -7.64 0.14
CA GLY A 29 16.42 -8.14 -1.21
C GLY A 29 15.25 -8.72 -1.98
N HIS A 30 14.00 -8.40 -1.62
CA HIS A 30 12.81 -8.74 -2.40
C HIS A 30 12.45 -7.64 -3.41
N THR A 31 11.73 -8.01 -4.46
CA THR A 31 11.09 -7.06 -5.38
C THR A 31 9.68 -6.80 -4.90
N VAL A 32 9.29 -5.52 -4.76
CA VAL A 32 7.94 -5.14 -4.36
C VAL A 32 7.30 -4.29 -5.46
N HIS A 33 6.20 -4.79 -6.04
CA HIS A 33 5.35 -4.04 -6.95
C HIS A 33 4.19 -3.45 -6.16
N ALA A 34 4.20 -2.15 -5.93
CA ALA A 34 3.08 -1.44 -5.34
C ALA A 34 2.14 -0.95 -6.45
N VAL A 35 0.88 -1.37 -6.36
CA VAL A 35 -0.16 -1.14 -7.36
C VAL A 35 -1.41 -0.54 -6.72
N CYS A 36 -2.19 0.20 -7.50
CA CYS A 36 -3.49 0.74 -7.12
C CYS A 36 -4.43 0.64 -8.33
N PRO A 37 -5.65 0.07 -8.20
CA PRO A 37 -6.65 0.10 -9.26
C PRO A 37 -6.89 1.53 -9.77
N GLY A 38 -6.95 1.69 -11.10
CA GLY A 38 -7.14 2.99 -11.74
C GLY A 38 -5.93 3.93 -11.73
N LYS A 39 -4.75 3.50 -11.22
CA LYS A 39 -3.49 4.27 -11.27
C LYS A 39 -2.39 3.50 -11.99
N ALA A 40 -1.51 4.24 -12.67
CA ALA A 40 -0.38 3.72 -13.41
C ALA A 40 0.94 3.88 -12.63
N ALA A 41 2.00 3.20 -13.07
CA ALA A 41 3.33 3.44 -12.56
C ALA A 41 3.75 4.90 -12.81
N GLY A 42 4.27 5.56 -11.78
CA GLY A 42 4.58 7.00 -11.77
C GLY A 42 3.49 7.88 -11.13
N ASP A 43 2.27 7.36 -10.96
CA ASP A 43 1.25 8.03 -10.16
C ASP A 43 1.56 7.92 -8.66
N SER A 44 0.76 8.58 -7.83
CA SER A 44 0.82 8.45 -6.38
C SER A 44 -0.55 8.32 -5.75
N VAL A 45 -0.59 7.71 -4.57
CA VAL A 45 -1.74 7.73 -3.66
C VAL A 45 -1.45 8.66 -2.48
N ALA A 46 -2.47 9.36 -1.99
CA ALA A 46 -2.37 10.05 -0.70
C ALA A 46 -2.39 9.02 0.43
N THR A 47 -1.66 9.25 1.52
CA THR A 47 -1.71 8.38 2.71
C THR A 47 -2.37 9.07 3.91
N SER A 48 -2.75 8.27 4.91
CA SER A 48 -3.27 8.69 6.20
C SER A 48 -2.29 8.33 7.31
N ILE A 49 -2.12 9.22 8.28
CA ILE A 49 -1.48 8.92 9.56
C ILE A 49 -2.60 8.69 10.57
N HIS A 50 -2.69 7.48 11.10
CA HIS A 50 -3.62 7.11 12.18
C HIS A 50 -2.88 7.05 13.51
N ASP A 51 -3.23 7.94 14.44
CA ASP A 51 -2.56 8.00 15.75
C ASP A 51 -3.54 8.23 16.90
N PHE A 52 -3.23 7.68 18.07
CA PHE A 52 -4.03 7.83 19.27
C PHE A 52 -3.56 9.01 20.11
N GLU A 53 -4.28 10.13 20.01
CA GLU A 53 -3.97 11.40 20.68
C GLU A 53 -4.85 11.63 21.94
N GLY A 54 -5.38 10.56 22.53
CA GLY A 54 -6.14 10.57 23.79
C GLY A 54 -7.67 10.48 23.68
N GLN A 55 -8.23 10.32 22.48
CA GLN A 55 -9.68 10.10 22.26
C GLN A 55 -10.03 8.60 22.25
N GLN A 56 -11.33 8.27 22.18
CA GLN A 56 -11.81 6.88 22.11
C GLN A 56 -11.42 6.16 20.80
N THR A 57 -10.96 6.90 19.80
CA THR A 57 -10.49 6.40 18.52
C THR A 57 -9.31 7.24 18.03
N TYR A 58 -8.70 6.84 16.92
CA TYR A 58 -7.55 7.52 16.34
C TYR A 58 -7.94 8.88 15.73
N SER A 59 -6.98 9.80 15.70
CA SER A 59 -7.01 10.96 14.81
C SER A 59 -6.51 10.55 13.42
N GLU A 60 -6.98 11.23 12.38
CA GLU A 60 -6.46 11.06 11.02
C GLU A 60 -5.85 12.38 10.54
N LYS A 61 -4.61 12.31 10.04
CA LYS A 61 -3.92 13.43 9.37
C LYS A 61 -3.42 12.96 8.01
N ARG A 62 -3.29 13.86 7.04
CA ARG A 62 -2.71 13.50 5.74
C ARG A 62 -1.21 13.23 5.91
N GLY A 63 -0.75 12.08 5.42
CA GLY A 63 0.65 11.68 5.40
C GLY A 63 1.36 12.08 4.11
N HIS A 64 2.39 11.32 3.76
CA HIS A 64 3.14 11.50 2.52
C HIS A 64 2.32 11.08 1.29
N ASN A 65 2.79 11.42 0.10
CA ASN A 65 2.29 10.75 -1.11
C ASN A 65 3.15 9.49 -1.32
N PHE A 66 2.50 8.34 -1.49
CA PHE A 66 3.16 7.07 -1.77
C PHE A 66 3.15 6.80 -3.29
N ALA A 67 4.32 6.54 -3.87
CA ALA A 67 4.47 6.37 -5.31
C ALA A 67 4.09 4.95 -5.77
N ILE A 68 3.31 4.87 -6.85
CA ILE A 68 2.97 3.62 -7.53
C ILE A 68 4.10 3.27 -8.49
N ASN A 69 4.63 2.05 -8.40
CA ASN A 69 5.80 1.63 -9.21
C ASN A 69 5.46 0.51 -10.23
N ALA A 70 4.24 -0.02 -10.20
CA ALA A 70 3.76 -1.03 -11.13
C ALA A 70 2.29 -0.77 -11.48
N ALA A 71 1.87 -1.21 -12.66
CA ALA A 71 0.49 -1.04 -13.13
C ALA A 71 -0.44 -2.15 -12.60
N PHE A 72 -1.70 -1.80 -12.36
CA PHE A 72 -2.82 -2.73 -12.20
C PHE A 72 -3.61 -2.79 -13.53
N PRO A 73 -4.20 -3.94 -13.95
CA PRO A 73 -4.22 -5.25 -13.29
C PRO A 73 -2.91 -6.01 -13.42
N THR A 74 -2.71 -6.98 -12.54
CA THR A 74 -1.57 -7.90 -12.57
C THR A 74 -2.01 -9.32 -12.27
N SER A 75 -1.27 -10.33 -12.75
CA SER A 75 -1.61 -11.74 -12.52
C SER A 75 -1.11 -12.17 -11.15
N ALA A 76 -1.99 -12.76 -10.33
CA ALA A 76 -1.62 -13.29 -9.01
C ALA A 76 -0.53 -14.38 -9.09
N ALA A 77 -0.45 -15.10 -10.22
CA ALA A 77 0.54 -16.16 -10.43
C ALA A 77 1.98 -15.62 -10.59
N ASP A 78 2.15 -14.31 -10.84
CA ASP A 78 3.47 -13.69 -11.03
C ASP A 78 4.15 -13.33 -9.69
N TYR A 79 3.45 -13.51 -8.57
CA TYR A 79 3.90 -13.09 -7.24
C TYR A 79 3.96 -14.25 -6.26
N ASP A 80 4.99 -14.23 -5.42
CA ASP A 80 5.18 -15.19 -4.34
C ASP A 80 4.35 -14.83 -3.10
N ALA A 81 3.94 -13.56 -2.95
CA ALA A 81 3.22 -13.06 -1.78
C ALA A 81 2.41 -11.80 -2.08
N LEU A 82 1.45 -11.51 -1.19
CA LEU A 82 0.61 -10.31 -1.20
C LEU A 82 0.72 -9.58 0.14
N VAL A 83 0.87 -8.25 0.09
CA VAL A 83 0.78 -7.34 1.24
C VAL A 83 -0.42 -6.41 1.02
N ILE A 84 -1.27 -6.31 2.04
CA ILE A 84 -2.42 -5.42 2.08
C ILE A 84 -2.24 -4.50 3.29
N PRO A 85 -1.71 -3.28 3.11
CA PRO A 85 -1.68 -2.27 4.16
C PRO A 85 -3.09 -1.87 4.60
N GLY A 86 -3.22 -1.43 5.85
CA GLY A 86 -4.46 -0.93 6.43
C GLY A 86 -4.76 0.51 6.05
N GLY A 87 -5.23 1.27 7.05
CA GLY A 87 -5.81 2.60 6.86
C GLY A 87 -7.21 2.53 6.26
N ARG A 88 -7.56 3.53 5.45
CA ARG A 88 -8.89 3.62 4.84
C ARG A 88 -8.98 2.96 3.48
N ALA A 89 -7.86 2.76 2.77
CA ALA A 89 -7.85 2.13 1.45
C ALA A 89 -8.60 0.78 1.37
N PRO A 90 -8.44 -0.16 2.33
CA PRO A 90 -9.16 -1.44 2.29
C PRO A 90 -10.69 -1.32 2.30
N GLU A 91 -11.25 -0.21 2.79
CA GLU A 91 -12.70 -0.03 2.91
C GLU A 91 -13.41 -0.01 1.55
N TYR A 92 -12.76 0.60 0.55
CA TYR A 92 -13.31 0.71 -0.80
C TYR A 92 -12.67 -0.30 -1.76
N LEU A 93 -11.41 -0.69 -1.56
CA LEU A 93 -10.76 -1.69 -2.42
C LEU A 93 -11.45 -3.06 -2.36
N ARG A 94 -12.20 -3.36 -1.29
CA ARG A 94 -12.99 -4.60 -1.16
C ARG A 94 -14.25 -4.66 -2.04
N LEU A 95 -14.65 -3.55 -2.67
CA LEU A 95 -15.96 -3.41 -3.32
C LEU A 95 -15.95 -3.67 -4.82
N ASP A 96 -14.77 -3.75 -5.45
CA ASP A 96 -14.66 -4.09 -6.87
C ASP A 96 -14.67 -5.61 -7.06
N ALA A 97 -15.65 -6.10 -7.83
CA ALA A 97 -15.84 -7.49 -8.23
C ALA A 97 -15.37 -7.73 -9.67
#